data_AF-A0A1V4HS90-F1
#
_entry.id   AF-A0A1V4HS90-F1
#
_cell.length_a   1.000
_cell.length_b   1.000
_cell.length_c   1.000
_cell.angle_alpha   90.00
_cell.angle_beta   90.00
_cell.angle_gamma   90.00
#
_symmetry.space_group_name_H-M   'P 1'
#
loop_
_entity.id
_entity.type
_entity.pdbx_description
1 polymer ?
#
loop_
_entity_poly.entity_id
_entity_poly.type
_entity_poly.pdbx_seq_one_letter_code
_entity_poly.pdbx_strand_id
1 'polypeptide(L)'
;MSKLTQNDIEWLIDMVQRGELTADQANVEKVRMARVQVVSKLSSQVRKALNAAVKTGYLAHKKKEERKPEVYYHPDFEHMANEERNKHELEIISALAGIVARPYENILGGN
;
A
#
# COMPACT_ATOMS: atom_id res chain seq x y z
N MET A 1 1.80 -12.36 0.46
CA MET A 1 1.08 -11.23 -0.16
C MET A 1 -0.25 -11.72 -0.69
N SER A 2 -1.38 -11.29 -0.10
CA SER A 2 -2.68 -11.49 -0.74
C SER A 2 -2.80 -10.53 -1.92
N LYS A 3 -2.40 -11.00 -3.10
CA LYS A 3 -2.67 -10.29 -4.34
C LYS A 3 -4.15 -10.44 -4.66
N LEU A 4 -4.82 -9.31 -4.82
CA LEU A 4 -6.14 -9.25 -5.45
C LEU A 4 -6.06 -9.96 -6.81
N THR A 5 -6.96 -10.91 -7.07
CA THR A 5 -6.96 -11.65 -8.33
C THR A 5 -7.57 -10.79 -9.44
N GLN A 6 -7.33 -11.17 -10.70
CA GLN A 6 -7.97 -10.51 -11.84
C GLN A 6 -9.51 -10.62 -11.74
N ASN A 7 -10.02 -11.77 -11.32
CA ASN A 7 -11.46 -12.00 -11.13
C ASN A 7 -12.05 -11.07 -10.07
N ASP A 8 -11.33 -10.80 -8.97
CA ASP A 8 -11.78 -9.86 -7.94
C ASP A 8 -11.90 -8.43 -8.47
N ILE A 9 -10.96 -8.02 -9.34
CA ILE A 9 -10.98 -6.69 -9.97
C ILE A 9 -12.13 -6.60 -10.98
N GLU A 10 -12.30 -7.61 -11.83
CA GLU A 10 -13.39 -7.67 -12.81
C GLU A 10 -14.75 -7.62 -12.12
N TRP A 11 -14.90 -8.37 -11.02
CA TRP A 11 -16.12 -8.33 -10.20
C TRP A 11 -16.40 -6.92 -9.65
N LEU A 12 -15.40 -6.23 -9.10
CA LEU A 12 -15.57 -4.85 -8.62
C LEU A 12 -15.94 -3.88 -9.75
N ILE A 13 -15.36 -4.04 -10.94
CA ILE A 13 -15.68 -3.22 -12.12
C ILE A 13 -17.13 -3.47 -12.55
N ASP A 14 -17.55 -4.73 -12.63
CA ASP A 14 -18.91 -5.13 -12.97
C ASP A 14 -19.94 -4.50 -12.03
N MET A 15 -19.69 -4.55 -10.71
CA MET A 15 -20.58 -3.94 -9.72
C MET A 15 -20.70 -2.42 -9.89
N VAL A 16 -19.60 -1.75 -10.23
CA VAL A 16 -19.62 -0.30 -10.51
C VAL A 16 -20.40 0.01 -11.78
N GLN A 17 -20.20 -0.79 -12.84
CA GLN A 17 -20.93 -0.62 -14.10
C GLN A 17 -22.44 -0.85 -13.95
N ARG A 18 -22.83 -1.79 -13.09
CA ARG A 18 -24.23 -2.06 -12.75
C ARG A 18 -24.85 -1.02 -11.82
N GLY A 19 -24.04 -0.10 -11.27
CA GLY A 19 -24.48 0.91 -10.31
C GLY A 19 -24.74 0.35 -8.90
N GLU A 20 -24.32 -0.88 -8.62
CA GLU A 20 -24.45 -1.53 -7.31
C GLU A 20 -23.42 -1.00 -6.32
N LEU A 21 -22.25 -0.55 -6.82
CA LEU A 21 -21.23 0.16 -6.06
C LEU A 21 -20.88 1.48 -6.72
N THR A 22 -20.63 2.49 -5.90
CA THR A 22 -19.91 3.68 -6.35
C THR A 22 -18.42 3.37 -6.52
N ALA A 23 -17.73 4.14 -7.36
CA ALA A 23 -16.27 4.02 -7.50
C ALA A 23 -15.53 4.20 -6.16
N ASP A 24 -16.04 5.06 -5.27
CA ASP A 24 -15.47 5.27 -3.94
C ASP A 24 -15.61 4.01 -3.06
N GLN A 25 -16.77 3.35 -3.08
CA GLN A 25 -16.98 2.08 -2.36
C GLN A 25 -16.13 0.95 -2.95
N ALA A 26 -16.02 0.85 -4.28
CA ALA A 26 -15.19 -0.15 -4.92
C ALA A 26 -13.69 0.00 -4.55
N ASN A 27 -13.21 1.24 -4.39
CA ASN A 27 -11.84 1.47 -3.89
C ASN A 27 -11.66 1.01 -2.44
N VAL A 28 -12.67 1.20 -1.60
CA VAL A 28 -12.65 0.71 -0.21
C VAL A 28 -12.64 -0.82 -0.18
N GLU A 29 -13.53 -1.46 -0.95
CA GLU A 29 -13.58 -2.93 -1.05
C GLU A 29 -12.29 -3.52 -1.59
N LYS A 30 -11.71 -2.89 -2.62
CA LYS A 30 -10.42 -3.30 -3.16
C LYS A 30 -9.35 -3.40 -2.09
N VAL A 31 -9.23 -2.41 -1.21
CA VAL A 31 -8.26 -2.42 -0.10
C VAL A 31 -8.60 -3.52 0.90
N ARG A 32 -9.89 -3.67 1.20
CA ARG A 32 -10.36 -4.68 2.15
C ARG A 32 -10.06 -6.10 1.66
N MET A 33 -10.33 -6.40 0.39
CA MET A 33 -10.04 -7.68 -0.27
C MET A 33 -8.53 -7.93 -0.39
N ALA A 34 -7.75 -6.90 -0.72
CA ALA A 34 -6.28 -6.98 -0.77
C ALA A 34 -5.65 -7.14 0.63
N ARG A 35 -6.43 -6.98 1.70
CA ARG A 35 -6.04 -6.98 3.12
C ARG A 35 -5.16 -5.79 3.53
N VAL A 36 -4.16 -5.44 2.71
CA VAL A 36 -3.26 -4.30 2.93
C VAL A 36 -3.00 -3.60 1.61
N GLN A 37 -3.10 -2.27 1.62
CA GLN A 37 -2.71 -1.40 0.54
C GLN A 37 -1.64 -0.42 1.03
N VAL A 38 -0.42 -0.58 0.50
CA VAL A 38 0.66 0.40 0.69
C VAL A 38 0.40 1.61 -0.22
N VAL A 39 0.49 2.81 0.35
CA VAL A 39 0.21 4.06 -0.35
C VAL A 39 1.49 4.56 -1.02
N SER A 40 1.51 4.49 -2.35
CA SER A 40 2.53 5.14 -3.18
C SER A 40 1.99 6.45 -3.78
N LYS A 41 0.89 6.36 -4.53
CA LYS A 41 0.15 7.48 -5.10
C LYS A 41 -1.35 7.19 -5.01
N LEU A 42 -2.10 8.10 -4.40
CA LEU A 42 -3.56 8.05 -4.33
C LEU A 42 -4.12 9.43 -4.70
N SER A 43 -5.20 9.45 -5.48
CA SER A 43 -5.93 10.69 -5.74
C SER A 43 -6.58 11.20 -4.44
N SER A 44 -6.83 12.51 -4.37
CA SER A 44 -7.48 13.13 -3.21
C SER A 44 -8.86 12.54 -2.93
N GLN A 45 -9.62 12.23 -3.98
CA GLN A 45 -10.93 11.58 -3.88
C GLN A 45 -10.83 10.19 -3.26
N VAL A 46 -9.94 9.33 -3.77
CA VAL A 46 -9.77 7.97 -3.22
C VAL A 46 -9.31 8.02 -1.76
N ARG A 47 -8.36 8.92 -1.43
CA ARG A 47 -7.92 9.13 -0.06
C ARG A 47 -9.07 9.56 0.86
N LYS A 48 -9.96 10.43 0.38
CA LYS A 48 -11.15 10.86 1.13
C LYS A 48 -12.11 9.67 1.39
N ALA A 49 -12.37 8.84 0.38
CA ALA A 49 -13.19 7.64 0.52
C ALA A 49 -12.61 6.65 1.52
N LEU A 50 -11.32 6.33 1.42
CA LEU A 50 -10.63 5.44 2.35
C LEU A 50 -10.64 5.99 3.78
N ASN A 51 -10.39 7.28 3.96
CA ASN A 51 -10.47 7.91 5.28
C ASN A 51 -11.88 7.89 5.87
N ALA A 52 -12.92 7.99 5.05
CA ALA A 52 -14.30 7.83 5.51
C ALA A 52 -14.56 6.39 6.00
N ALA A 53 -14.08 5.38 5.26
CA ALA A 53 -14.15 3.98 5.67
C ALA A 53 -13.34 3.68 6.96
N VAL A 54 -12.26 4.42 7.20
CA VAL A 54 -11.50 4.32 8.46
C VAL A 54 -12.30 4.86 9.63
N LYS A 55 -13.03 5.97 9.45
CA LYS A 55 -13.88 6.55 10.51
C LYS A 55 -15.01 5.63 10.94
N THR A 56 -15.51 4.78 10.04
CA THR A 56 -16.56 3.80 10.33
C THR A 56 -16.01 2.48 10.89
N GLY A 57 -14.69 2.33 11.00
CA GLY A 57 -14.03 1.08 11.40
C GLY A 57 -14.02 0.01 10.32
N TYR A 58 -14.46 0.33 9.09
CA TYR A 58 -14.47 -0.61 7.97
C TYR A 58 -13.06 -0.89 7.44
N LEU A 59 -12.19 0.10 7.53
CA LEU A 59 -10.75 -0.02 7.30
C LEU A 59 -9.99 0.53 8.51
N ALA A 60 -8.72 0.20 8.57
CA ALA A 60 -7.76 0.81 9.48
C ALA A 60 -6.65 1.51 8.67
N HIS A 61 -5.98 2.46 9.30
CA HIS A 61 -4.96 3.30 8.65
C HIS A 61 -3.76 3.48 9.56
N LYS A 62 -2.57 3.44 8.97
CA LYS A 62 -1.33 3.87 9.63
C LYS A 62 -0.69 4.94 8.74
N LYS A 63 -0.42 6.10 9.33
CA LYS A 63 0.24 7.21 8.67
C LYS A 63 1.68 6.86 8.31
N LYS A 64 2.26 7.59 7.35
CA LYS A 64 3.69 7.52 7.06
C LYS A 64 4.48 7.96 8.29
N GLU A 65 5.55 7.23 8.60
CA GLU A 65 6.43 7.48 9.73
C GLU A 65 7.87 7.20 9.30
N GLU A 66 8.72 8.21 9.26
CA GLU A 66 10.10 8.12 8.76
C GLU A 66 10.20 7.38 7.40
N ARG A 67 10.74 6.15 7.42
CA ARG A 67 10.94 5.25 6.27
C ARG A 67 9.80 4.25 6.08
N LYS A 68 8.87 4.16 7.05
CA LYS A 68 7.69 3.31 6.98
C LYS A 68 6.61 3.99 6.17
N PRO A 69 6.09 3.34 5.11
CA PRO A 69 5.10 3.94 4.24
C PRO A 69 3.75 4.11 4.95
N GLU A 70 2.90 4.97 4.37
CA GLU A 70 1.49 5.05 4.72
C GLU A 70 0.75 3.81 4.20
N VAL A 71 -0.17 3.25 4.99
CA VAL A 71 -0.93 2.05 4.61
C VAL A 71 -2.40 2.15 5.04
N TYR A 72 -3.29 1.62 4.20
CA TYR A 72 -4.66 1.29 4.55
C TYR A 72 -4.80 -0.23 4.59
N TYR A 73 -5.55 -0.76 5.54
CA TYR A 73 -5.64 -2.21 5.73
C TYR A 73 -6.97 -2.62 6.35
N HIS A 74 -7.29 -3.90 6.21
CA HIS A 74 -8.41 -4.52 6.91
C HIS A 74 -8.07 -4.64 8.40
N PRO A 75 -8.95 -4.23 9.34
CA PRO A 75 -8.66 -4.20 10.78
C PRO A 75 -8.07 -5.50 11.35
N ASP A 76 -8.65 -6.65 10.99
CA ASP A 76 -8.19 -7.98 11.43
C ASP A 76 -6.78 -8.39 10.96
N PHE A 77 -6.20 -7.64 10.01
CA PHE A 77 -4.93 -7.97 9.37
C PHE A 77 -3.82 -6.95 9.66
N GLU A 78 -3.85 -6.33 10.84
CA GLU A 78 -2.84 -5.36 11.28
C GLU A 78 -1.41 -5.91 11.20
N HIS A 79 -1.20 -7.19 11.53
CA HIS A 79 0.10 -7.83 11.46
C HIS A 79 0.73 -7.74 10.06
N MET A 80 -0.06 -8.00 9.00
CA MET A 80 0.40 -7.85 7.61
C MET A 80 0.73 -6.40 7.27
N ALA A 81 -0.04 -5.44 7.79
CA ALA A 81 0.26 -4.02 7.58
C ALA A 81 1.60 -3.62 8.20
N ASN A 82 1.94 -4.16 9.38
CA ASN A 82 3.23 -3.95 10.02
C ASN A 82 4.37 -4.64 9.26
N GLU A 83 4.17 -5.87 8.79
CA GLU A 83 5.14 -6.62 7.99
C GLU A 83 5.51 -5.87 6.70
N GLU A 84 4.52 -5.42 5.92
CA GLU A 84 4.75 -4.67 4.68
C GLU A 84 5.47 -3.34 4.95
N ARG A 85 5.13 -2.65 6.04
CA ARG A 85 5.84 -1.41 6.44
C ARG A 85 7.29 -1.66 6.80
N ASN A 86 7.57 -2.70 7.59
CA ASN A 86 8.93 -3.05 8.01
C ASN A 86 9.76 -3.54 6.83
N LYS A 87 9.17 -4.33 5.92
CA LYS A 87 9.83 -4.78 4.71
C LYS A 87 10.27 -3.60 3.84
N HIS A 88 9.39 -2.63 3.62
CA HIS A 88 9.72 -1.45 2.83
C HIS A 88 10.83 -0.60 3.46
N GLU A 89 10.83 -0.47 4.79
CA GLU A 89 11.91 0.20 5.51
C GLU A 89 13.25 -0.51 5.31
N LEU A 90 13.29 -1.85 5.43
CA LEU A 90 14.50 -2.64 5.20
C LEU A 90 15.00 -2.51 3.75
N GLU A 91 14.10 -2.52 2.77
CA GLU A 91 14.43 -2.29 1.37
C GLU A 91 15.10 -0.93 1.17
N ILE A 92 14.56 0.14 1.76
CA ILE A 92 15.16 1.48 1.71
C ILE A 92 16.55 1.50 2.37
N ILE A 93 16.69 0.90 3.56
CA ILE A 93 17.97 0.84 4.27
C ILE A 93 19.02 0.09 3.44
N SER A 94 18.64 -1.05 2.85
CA SER A 94 19.53 -1.84 2.00
C SER A 94 19.96 -1.09 0.73
N ALA A 95 19.05 -0.36 0.10
CA ALA A 95 19.34 0.44 -1.09
C ALA A 95 20.33 1.56 -0.76
N LEU A 96 20.13 2.25 0.37
CA LEU A 96 21.05 3.28 0.86
C LEU A 96 22.42 2.70 1.22
N ALA A 97 22.48 1.55 1.90
CA ALA A 97 23.74 0.88 2.22
C ALA A 97 24.51 0.46 0.96
N GLY A 98 23.82 -0.07 -0.05
CA GLY A 98 24.41 -0.39 -1.35
C GLY A 98 24.94 0.84 -2.08
N ILE A 99 24.27 1.99 -1.96
CA ILE A 99 24.74 3.28 -2.48
C ILE A 99 25.94 3.80 -1.69
N VAL A 100 26.08 3.52 -0.40
CA VAL A 100 27.27 3.94 0.39
C VAL A 100 28.46 3.01 0.14
N ALA A 101 28.22 1.74 -0.20
CA ALA A 101 29.29 0.80 -0.51
C ALA A 101 29.85 0.96 -1.95
N ARG A 102 29.03 1.33 -2.92
CA ARG A 102 29.49 1.55 -4.31
C ARG A 102 30.45 2.74 -4.56
N PRO A 103 30.42 3.87 -3.83
CA PRO A 103 31.30 5.00 -4.11
C PRO A 103 32.75 4.75 -3.71
N TYR A 104 33.06 3.79 -2.83
CA TYR A 104 34.46 3.53 -2.44
C TYR A 104 35.22 2.61 -3.41
N GLU A 105 34.53 1.77 -4.19
CA GLU A 105 35.19 0.82 -5.12
C GLU A 105 35.61 1.49 -6.44
N ASN A 106 34.92 2.56 -6.86
CA ASN A 106 35.23 3.29 -8.10
C ASN A 106 36.40 4.28 -7.99
N ILE A 107 36.98 4.49 -6.80
CA ILE A 107 38.10 5.43 -6.59
C ILE A 107 39.47 4.72 -6.54
N LEU A 108 39.49 3.38 -6.55
CA LEU A 108 40.72 2.58 -6.50
C LEU A 108 40.94 1.72 -7.76
N GLY A 109 40.02 1.77 -8.73
CA GLY A 109 40.10 1.04 -10.00
C GLY A 109 40.66 1.86 -11.15
N GLY A 110 41.78 2.55 -10.94
CA GLY A 110 42.58 3.14 -12.01
C GLY A 110 43.83 2.30 -12.23
N ASN A 111 43.86 1.53 -13.32
CA ASN A 111 45.06 1.06 -14.01
C ASN A 111 44.75 0.95 -15.50
#